data_AF-A0A388KS18-F1
#
_entry.id   AF-A0A388KS18-F1
#
_cell.length_a   1.000
_cell.length_b   1.000
_cell.length_c   1.000
_cell.angle_alpha   90.00
_cell.angle_beta   90.00
_cell.angle_gamma   90.00
#
_symmetry.space_group_name_H-M   'P 1'
#
loop_
_entity.id
_entity.type
_entity.pdbx_description
1 polymer ?
#
loop_
_entity_poly.entity_id
_entity_poly.type
_entity_poly.pdbx_seq_one_letter_code
_entity_poly.pdbx_strand_id
1 'polypeptide(L)'
;MHDACDDTVAGHGRAVGAKRCRAGTGGSGYSSSSDYHRGAASGRGVEGPQAVPVHFDIGRRSDGVSASLQKGLHAGGKMQGPKGKFRGFRSDGFYVGMSDIHFKNMCDTRTGDDYSDGTGAVAFAFNGKIRATRCVFESNKALTAGALAVRDSAILVSDFQFRNNRAVQLAGAIRVFSGGAGTVRRSVFSGNSAGMSGGAARVYQDGLNVVGCRFHGNSARNGDGGAVNFGGDSWSVISRSEFVGNSARNGSGGAVEVEGETAYDNINFCSCTFRGNNAKTRGSFNVDISADTQVTFCRNKPQGLRIVKPGKAGVNCTFCAKPVYWDNKESV
;
A
#
# COMPACT_ATOMS: atom_id res chain seq x y z
N MET A 1 10.37 27.84 4.49
CA MET A 1 9.89 27.67 5.87
C MET A 1 8.91 26.51 5.90
N HIS A 2 9.07 25.63 6.89
CA HIS A 2 8.38 24.35 7.05
C HIS A 2 6.87 24.52 7.18
N ASP A 3 6.10 23.79 6.36
CA ASP A 3 4.75 23.35 6.71
C ASP A 3 4.74 21.82 6.66
N ALA A 4 5.34 21.23 7.70
CA ALA A 4 5.10 19.85 8.06
C ALA A 4 3.67 19.80 8.64
N CYS A 5 2.81 18.93 8.12
CA CYS A 5 1.45 18.73 8.62
C CYS A 5 1.51 18.51 10.15
N ASP A 6 1.08 19.53 10.89
CA ASP A 6 1.17 19.62 12.36
C ASP A 6 0.43 18.45 13.01
N ASP A 7 1.01 17.90 14.08
CA ASP A 7 0.49 16.76 14.83
C ASP A 7 -0.54 17.25 15.87
N THR A 8 -1.69 17.78 15.43
CA THR A 8 -2.82 18.04 16.34
C THR A 8 -3.75 16.83 16.39
N VAL A 9 -3.56 15.99 17.40
CA VAL A 9 -4.52 14.98 17.85
C VAL A 9 -5.52 15.68 18.78
N ALA A 10 -6.79 15.80 18.36
CA ALA A 10 -7.87 16.15 19.27
C ALA A 10 -8.32 14.88 20.02
N GLY A 11 -8.21 14.91 21.35
CA GLY A 11 -8.77 13.91 22.25
C GLY A 11 -10.27 14.13 22.51
N HIS A 12 -10.85 13.14 23.21
CA HIS A 12 -12.26 12.97 23.64
C HIS A 12 -13.15 12.33 22.55
N GLY A 13 -14.01 11.34 22.80
CA GLY A 13 -14.52 10.67 24.00
C GLY A 13 -15.53 9.57 23.57
N ARG A 14 -15.95 8.72 24.51
CA ARG A 14 -16.73 7.48 24.33
C ARG A 14 -18.12 7.63 23.66
N ALA A 15 -18.53 6.54 23.00
CA ALA A 15 -19.81 5.79 23.15
C ALA A 15 -20.77 5.66 21.93
N VAL A 16 -20.94 4.39 21.51
CA VAL A 16 -22.20 3.65 21.23
C VAL A 16 -23.12 4.10 20.08
N GLY A 17 -23.38 3.17 19.15
CA GLY A 17 -24.64 3.14 18.38
C GLY A 17 -24.54 2.67 16.92
N ALA A 18 -24.28 1.39 16.67
CA ALA A 18 -24.48 0.82 15.34
C ALA A 18 -25.99 0.63 15.07
N LYS A 19 -26.54 1.39 14.12
CA LYS A 19 -27.83 1.07 13.48
C LYS A 19 -27.66 1.00 11.96
N ARG A 20 -28.05 -0.16 11.42
CA ARG A 20 -28.12 -0.52 10.00
C ARG A 20 -29.05 0.44 9.23
N CYS A 21 -28.67 0.80 8.00
CA CYS A 21 -29.61 1.31 7.00
C CYS A 21 -29.44 0.55 5.67
N ARG A 22 -30.60 0.10 5.16
CA ARG A 22 -30.84 -0.70 3.96
C ARG A 22 -30.48 0.05 2.67
N ALA A 23 -30.09 -0.74 1.67
CA ALA A 23 -29.99 -0.35 0.27
C ALA A 23 -31.36 0.04 -0.30
N GLY A 24 -31.39 1.15 -1.05
CA GLY A 24 -32.51 1.59 -1.88
C GLY A 24 -32.00 1.87 -3.29
N THR A 25 -32.55 1.13 -4.25
CA THR A 25 -32.36 1.23 -5.70
C THR A 25 -32.97 2.51 -6.27
N GLY A 26 -32.33 3.11 -7.28
CA GLY A 26 -32.88 4.24 -8.04
C GLY A 26 -32.12 4.45 -9.33
N GLY A 27 -32.77 4.23 -10.46
CA GLY A 27 -32.18 4.20 -11.79
C GLY A 27 -32.09 5.55 -12.51
N SER A 28 -31.24 5.53 -13.53
CA SER A 28 -31.38 6.10 -14.88
C SER A 28 -31.54 7.62 -15.09
N GLY A 29 -30.69 8.16 -15.97
CA GLY A 29 -30.96 9.39 -16.74
C GLY A 29 -29.77 9.77 -17.64
N TYR A 30 -29.88 9.44 -18.94
CA TYR A 30 -28.90 9.73 -20.00
C TYR A 30 -29.18 11.07 -20.71
N SER A 31 -28.13 11.60 -21.36
CA SER A 31 -28.12 12.58 -22.49
C SER A 31 -28.39 14.06 -22.13
N SER A 32 -27.81 15.08 -22.78
CA SER A 32 -27.30 15.23 -24.16
C SER A 32 -26.41 16.50 -24.31
N SER A 33 -25.56 16.48 -25.36
CA SER A 33 -25.05 17.55 -26.27
C SER A 33 -24.64 18.95 -25.73
N SER A 34 -23.66 19.70 -26.26
CA SER A 34 -23.19 19.92 -27.65
C SER A 34 -21.87 20.72 -27.68
N ASP A 35 -21.04 20.42 -28.67
CA ASP A 35 -20.19 21.28 -29.54
C ASP A 35 -19.55 22.59 -29.05
N TYR A 36 -18.21 22.71 -29.21
CA TYR A 36 -17.62 23.59 -30.24
C TYR A 36 -16.09 23.42 -30.40
N HIS A 37 -15.62 23.64 -31.63
CA HIS A 37 -14.30 23.35 -32.18
C HIS A 37 -13.30 24.53 -32.14
N ARG A 38 -12.00 24.16 -32.05
CA ARG A 38 -10.78 24.70 -32.71
C ARG A 38 -10.22 26.09 -32.35
N GLY A 39 -8.92 26.09 -32.04
CA GLY A 39 -7.98 27.20 -32.25
C GLY A 39 -6.54 26.80 -31.88
N ALA A 40 -5.70 26.53 -32.89
CA ALA A 40 -4.28 26.25 -32.75
C ALA A 40 -3.45 27.53 -32.90
N ALA A 41 -2.37 27.68 -32.14
CA ALA A 41 -1.28 28.61 -32.44
C ALA A 41 0.06 28.14 -31.86
N SER A 42 1.08 28.18 -32.71
CA SER A 42 2.47 27.77 -32.55
C SER A 42 3.35 28.81 -31.87
N GLY A 43 4.34 28.39 -31.08
CA GLY A 43 5.45 29.22 -30.63
C GLY A 43 6.69 28.38 -30.28
N ARG A 44 7.81 28.62 -30.96
CA ARG A 44 9.13 28.02 -30.68
C ARG A 44 9.81 28.75 -29.51
N GLY A 45 10.50 28.02 -28.64
CA GLY A 45 11.37 28.59 -27.61
C GLY A 45 12.24 27.56 -26.88
N VAL A 46 13.54 27.58 -27.21
CA VAL A 46 14.76 27.29 -26.41
C VAL A 46 14.83 26.03 -25.52
N GLU A 47 15.74 25.12 -25.86
CA GLU A 47 16.08 23.91 -25.10
C GLU A 47 16.92 24.19 -23.84
N GLY A 48 16.41 23.73 -22.69
CA GLY A 48 17.13 23.47 -21.42
C GLY A 48 16.97 22.00 -21.02
N PRO A 49 17.68 21.49 -19.99
CA PRO A 49 18.16 20.11 -19.92
C PRO A 49 17.04 19.06 -19.96
N GLN A 50 17.28 17.99 -20.73
CA GLN A 50 16.34 16.90 -20.98
C GLN A 50 15.82 16.26 -19.68
N ALA A 51 14.49 16.32 -19.49
CA ALA A 51 13.74 15.41 -18.63
C ALA A 51 12.63 14.78 -19.49
N VAL A 52 12.73 13.48 -19.78
CA VAL A 52 11.73 12.70 -20.54
C VAL A 52 11.78 11.23 -20.09
N PRO A 53 10.68 10.46 -19.93
CA PRO A 53 9.25 10.79 -20.04
C PRO A 53 8.43 10.53 -18.73
N VAL A 54 7.31 11.25 -18.55
CA VAL A 54 6.22 10.84 -17.65
C VAL A 54 5.11 10.24 -18.50
N HIS A 55 4.96 8.92 -18.50
CA HIS A 55 3.79 8.27 -19.08
C HIS A 55 2.78 7.94 -17.97
N PHE A 56 1.66 8.65 -18.02
CA PHE A 56 0.43 8.31 -17.32
C PHE A 56 -0.49 7.66 -18.36
N ASP A 57 -1.09 6.52 -18.04
CA ASP A 57 -2.02 5.83 -18.92
C ASP A 57 -3.27 5.45 -18.10
N ILE A 58 -4.42 6.03 -18.46
CA ILE A 58 -5.71 5.74 -17.84
C ILE A 58 -6.58 5.07 -18.92
N GLY A 59 -6.61 3.74 -18.91
CA GLY A 59 -7.49 2.95 -19.78
C GLY A 59 -8.74 2.46 -19.03
N ARG A 60 -9.88 2.39 -19.75
CA ARG A 60 -11.02 1.54 -19.31
C ARG A 60 -10.75 0.08 -19.69
N ARG A 61 -11.55 -0.83 -19.12
CA ARG A 61 -11.43 -2.30 -19.05
C ARG A 61 -11.06 -3.11 -20.32
N SER A 62 -10.74 -2.52 -21.47
CA SER A 62 -10.33 -3.26 -22.68
C SER A 62 -9.24 -2.62 -23.54
N ASP A 63 -8.86 -1.34 -23.36
CA ASP A 63 -8.11 -0.63 -24.40
C ASP A 63 -6.74 -0.20 -23.86
N GLY A 64 -5.69 -0.77 -24.43
CA GLY A 64 -4.33 -0.28 -24.26
C GLY A 64 -4.11 1.02 -25.02
N VAL A 65 -3.28 1.90 -24.43
CA VAL A 65 -2.58 3.07 -25.00
C VAL A 65 -3.12 4.49 -24.66
N SER A 66 -2.42 5.08 -23.68
CA SER A 66 -1.90 6.45 -23.40
C SER A 66 -2.80 7.66 -23.10
N ALA A 67 -2.41 8.48 -22.08
CA ALA A 67 -2.22 9.94 -22.17
C ALA A 67 -1.58 10.60 -20.91
N SER A 68 -0.56 11.45 -21.15
CA SER A 68 0.23 12.26 -20.22
C SER A 68 -0.56 13.25 -19.36
N LEU A 69 0.00 13.71 -18.24
CA LEU A 69 -0.57 14.82 -17.48
C LEU A 69 0.43 15.90 -17.07
N GLN A 70 0.18 17.13 -17.55
CA GLN A 70 0.54 18.36 -16.86
C GLN A 70 -0.72 19.15 -16.50
N LYS A 71 -0.65 19.77 -15.31
CA LYS A 71 -1.62 20.70 -14.68
C LYS A 71 -3.10 20.34 -14.83
N GLY A 72 -3.59 19.58 -13.84
CA GLY A 72 -5.01 19.31 -13.60
C GLY A 72 -5.39 17.86 -13.86
N LEU A 73 -5.05 16.93 -12.96
CA LEU A 73 -5.54 15.55 -13.08
C LEU A 73 -6.98 15.43 -12.57
N HIS A 74 -7.93 15.31 -13.50
CA HIS A 74 -9.21 14.65 -13.26
C HIS A 74 -9.10 13.16 -13.62
N ALA A 75 -8.54 12.36 -12.71
CA ALA A 75 -9.14 11.05 -12.41
C ALA A 75 -10.36 11.33 -11.53
N GLY A 76 -11.43 10.53 -11.59
CA GLY A 76 -12.75 10.82 -10.99
C GLY A 76 -12.84 10.97 -9.46
N GLY A 77 -11.87 11.58 -8.78
CA GLY A 77 -11.92 11.97 -7.38
C GLY A 77 -11.12 13.25 -7.14
N LYS A 78 -11.78 14.30 -6.65
CA LYS A 78 -11.14 15.57 -6.27
C LYS A 78 -10.26 15.34 -5.04
N MET A 79 -8.94 15.53 -5.16
CA MET A 79 -8.04 15.66 -4.00
C MET A 79 -7.17 16.93 -4.13
N GLN A 80 -7.82 18.08 -4.36
CA GLN A 80 -7.18 19.39 -4.25
C GLN A 80 -7.24 19.86 -2.79
N GLY A 81 -6.08 20.15 -2.21
CA GLY A 81 -6.01 20.84 -0.90
C GLY A 81 -6.20 22.35 -1.01
N PRO A 82 -6.37 23.06 0.13
CA PRO A 82 -6.26 24.51 0.16
C PRO A 82 -4.89 24.91 -0.41
N LYS A 83 -4.88 25.90 -1.33
CA LYS A 83 -3.69 26.43 -2.04
C LYS A 83 -3.11 25.57 -3.19
N GLY A 84 -3.87 24.63 -3.78
CA GLY A 84 -3.45 23.96 -5.02
C GLY A 84 -2.34 22.90 -4.88
N LYS A 85 -2.03 22.45 -3.66
CA LYS A 85 -1.12 21.31 -3.42
C LYS A 85 -1.83 19.99 -3.73
N PHE A 86 -1.22 19.16 -4.58
CA PHE A 86 -1.71 17.82 -4.92
C PHE A 86 -1.58 16.89 -3.72
N ARG A 87 -2.66 16.20 -3.36
CA ARG A 87 -2.71 15.31 -2.19
C ARG A 87 -2.64 13.82 -2.53
N GLY A 88 -2.66 13.50 -3.83
CA GLY A 88 -2.79 12.14 -4.30
C GLY A 88 -3.87 11.98 -5.36
N PHE A 89 -4.18 10.73 -5.71
CA PHE A 89 -5.28 10.38 -6.61
C PHE A 89 -6.09 9.20 -6.07
N ARG A 90 -7.37 9.18 -6.45
CA ARG A 90 -8.28 8.02 -6.33
C ARG A 90 -8.65 7.56 -7.74
N SER A 91 -8.49 6.28 -8.01
CA SER A 91 -8.96 5.61 -9.21
C SER A 91 -10.14 4.70 -8.84
N ASP A 92 -11.25 4.83 -9.55
CA ASP A 92 -12.45 4.01 -9.35
C ASP A 92 -12.82 3.33 -10.68
N GLY A 93 -12.59 2.02 -10.79
CA GLY A 93 -12.91 1.26 -11.99
C GLY A 93 -11.86 1.31 -13.12
N PHE A 94 -10.78 2.10 -12.96
CA PHE A 94 -9.77 2.30 -14.01
C PHE A 94 -8.47 1.54 -13.78
N TYR A 95 -7.81 1.21 -14.89
CA TYR A 95 -6.43 0.74 -14.92
C TYR A 95 -5.51 1.95 -14.95
N VAL A 96 -4.62 2.05 -13.97
CA VAL A 96 -3.63 3.11 -13.85
C VAL A 96 -2.26 2.53 -14.14
N GLY A 97 -1.70 2.92 -15.28
CA GLY A 97 -0.30 2.73 -15.62
C GLY A 97 0.54 3.91 -15.13
N MET A 98 1.62 3.65 -14.41
CA MET A 98 2.58 4.70 -14.04
C MET A 98 4.01 4.18 -14.06
N SER A 99 4.92 4.98 -14.58
CA SER A 99 6.35 4.72 -14.47
C SER A 99 7.13 5.98 -14.17
N ASP A 100 8.21 5.84 -13.40
CA ASP A 100 9.20 6.91 -13.20
C ASP A 100 8.60 8.19 -12.54
N ILE A 101 7.60 8.00 -11.67
CA ILE A 101 6.92 9.10 -10.98
C ILE A 101 7.41 9.21 -9.53
N HIS A 102 7.67 10.44 -9.07
CA HIS A 102 7.99 10.74 -7.68
C HIS A 102 6.82 11.44 -6.98
N PHE A 103 6.15 10.73 -6.08
CA PHE A 103 5.14 11.25 -5.16
C PHE A 103 5.81 11.70 -3.86
N LYS A 104 5.97 13.01 -3.66
CA LYS A 104 6.69 13.56 -2.51
C LYS A 104 5.87 14.56 -1.71
N ASN A 105 5.97 14.49 -0.38
CA ASN A 105 5.38 15.46 0.56
C ASN A 105 3.86 15.65 0.39
N MET A 106 3.16 14.60 -0.05
CA MET A 106 1.70 14.62 -0.16
C MET A 106 1.08 14.35 1.21
N CYS A 107 -0.05 15.00 1.50
CA CYS A 107 -0.68 14.94 2.81
C CYS A 107 -2.21 14.75 2.70
N ASP A 108 -2.72 13.61 3.16
CA ASP A 108 -4.17 13.34 3.28
C ASP A 108 -4.54 12.63 4.59
N THR A 109 -4.61 13.41 5.67
CA THR A 109 -4.93 12.94 7.03
C THR A 109 -6.36 13.29 7.46
N ARG A 110 -7.25 13.60 6.50
CA ARG A 110 -8.63 13.97 6.79
C ARG A 110 -9.38 12.79 7.41
N THR A 111 -10.34 13.09 8.27
CA THR A 111 -11.21 12.12 8.96
C THR A 111 -12.66 12.31 8.53
N GLY A 112 -13.45 11.24 8.43
CA GLY A 112 -14.87 11.27 8.08
C GLY A 112 -15.40 9.92 7.56
N ASP A 113 -16.70 9.81 7.32
CA ASP A 113 -17.36 8.56 6.88
C ASP A 113 -16.80 8.01 5.56
N ASP A 114 -16.36 8.91 4.67
CA ASP A 114 -15.69 8.57 3.41
C ASP A 114 -14.39 7.77 3.61
N TYR A 115 -13.76 7.80 4.79
CA TYR A 115 -12.44 7.19 5.06
C TYR A 115 -12.52 5.79 5.70
N SER A 116 -13.73 5.33 6.01
CA SER A 116 -13.98 3.94 6.38
C SER A 116 -13.75 2.97 5.20
N ASP A 117 -13.69 3.49 3.97
CA ASP A 117 -13.57 2.75 2.71
C ASP A 117 -12.12 2.59 2.21
N GLY A 118 -11.14 3.22 2.90
CA GLY A 118 -9.72 3.29 2.55
C GLY A 118 -9.26 4.50 1.73
N THR A 119 -10.09 5.54 1.59
CA THR A 119 -9.58 6.89 1.30
C THR A 119 -8.63 7.34 2.42
N GLY A 120 -7.73 8.29 2.14
CA GLY A 120 -6.62 8.62 3.04
C GLY A 120 -5.33 7.85 2.71
N ALA A 121 -5.11 7.64 1.41
CA ALA A 121 -3.84 7.25 0.82
C ALA A 121 -3.45 8.25 -0.28
N VAL A 122 -2.15 8.33 -0.60
CA VAL A 122 -1.68 9.18 -1.70
C VAL A 122 -2.10 8.61 -3.06
N ALA A 123 -2.09 7.29 -3.22
CA ALA A 123 -2.57 6.61 -4.40
C ALA A 123 -3.59 5.57 -3.96
N PHE A 124 -4.87 5.78 -4.26
CA PHE A 124 -5.92 4.82 -3.96
C PHE A 124 -6.52 4.26 -5.23
N ALA A 125 -6.67 2.94 -5.32
CA ALA A 125 -7.44 2.31 -6.39
C ALA A 125 -8.52 1.38 -5.85
N PHE A 126 -9.73 1.59 -6.34
CA PHE A 126 -10.95 0.86 -6.04
C PHE A 126 -11.54 0.28 -7.33
N ASN A 127 -11.99 -0.98 -7.34
CA ASN A 127 -12.60 -1.65 -8.50
C ASN A 127 -11.75 -1.63 -9.81
N GLY A 128 -10.45 -1.41 -9.68
CA GLY A 128 -9.55 -1.16 -10.80
C GLY A 128 -8.22 -1.89 -10.64
N LYS A 129 -7.14 -1.26 -11.12
CA LYS A 129 -5.79 -1.81 -11.01
C LYS A 129 -4.74 -0.71 -11.08
N ILE A 130 -3.67 -0.85 -10.30
CA ILE A 130 -2.44 -0.09 -10.49
C ILE A 130 -1.35 -1.04 -11.00
N ARG A 131 -0.79 -0.74 -12.18
CA ARG A 131 0.43 -1.39 -12.67
C ARG A 131 1.51 -0.34 -12.80
N ALA A 132 2.62 -0.55 -12.12
CA ALA A 132 3.62 0.48 -12.03
C ALA A 132 5.05 -0.01 -11.92
N THR A 133 5.99 0.83 -12.36
CA THR A 133 7.42 0.55 -12.22
C THR A 133 8.23 1.80 -11.90
N ARG A 134 9.32 1.66 -11.15
CA ARG A 134 10.29 2.75 -10.91
C ARG A 134 9.70 4.04 -10.32
N CYS A 135 8.63 3.94 -9.52
CA CYS A 135 8.08 5.09 -8.83
C CYS A 135 8.67 5.23 -7.42
N VAL A 136 8.67 6.46 -6.92
CA VAL A 136 9.10 6.81 -5.57
C VAL A 136 7.93 7.43 -4.82
N PHE A 137 7.66 6.93 -3.61
CA PHE A 137 6.78 7.58 -2.64
C PHE A 137 7.65 8.00 -1.46
N GLU A 138 7.82 9.32 -1.27
CA GLU A 138 8.72 9.88 -0.26
C GLU A 138 8.02 10.88 0.65
N SER A 139 8.19 10.73 1.96
CA SER A 139 7.77 11.72 2.96
C SER A 139 6.29 12.09 2.88
N ASN A 140 5.46 11.15 2.44
CA ASN A 140 4.03 11.36 2.37
C ASN A 140 3.36 11.02 3.70
N LYS A 141 2.28 11.73 4.05
CA LYS A 141 1.51 11.53 5.28
C LYS A 141 0.05 11.30 4.94
N ALA A 142 -0.54 10.18 5.34
CA ALA A 142 -1.95 9.94 5.07
C ALA A 142 -2.65 9.28 6.27
N LEU A 143 -3.98 9.20 6.24
CA LEU A 143 -4.72 8.60 7.35
C LEU A 143 -4.45 7.10 7.44
N THR A 144 -4.66 6.37 6.34
CA THR A 144 -4.71 4.90 6.36
C THR A 144 -3.57 4.24 5.60
N ALA A 145 -3.04 4.84 4.54
CA ALA A 145 -1.85 4.34 3.86
C ALA A 145 -0.94 5.49 3.43
N GLY A 146 0.25 5.60 4.01
CA GLY A 146 1.12 6.75 3.73
C GLY A 146 1.50 6.89 2.25
N ALA A 147 1.42 5.82 1.46
CA ALA A 147 1.65 5.86 0.01
C ALA A 147 0.46 5.33 -0.79
N LEU A 148 0.23 4.02 -0.80
CA LEU A 148 -0.70 3.38 -1.73
C LEU A 148 -1.72 2.53 -0.98
N ALA A 149 -2.98 2.58 -1.39
CA ALA A 149 -4.02 1.68 -0.93
C ALA A 149 -4.76 1.02 -2.10
N VAL A 150 -5.15 -0.25 -1.95
CA VAL A 150 -6.08 -0.93 -2.86
C VAL A 150 -7.17 -1.67 -2.12
N ARG A 151 -8.36 -1.60 -2.72
CA ARG A 151 -9.58 -2.31 -2.32
C ARG A 151 -10.35 -2.79 -3.52
N ASP A 152 -10.88 -4.01 -3.50
CA ASP A 152 -11.57 -4.62 -4.64
C ASP A 152 -10.78 -4.41 -5.96
N SER A 153 -9.45 -4.47 -5.87
CA SER A 153 -8.52 -3.91 -6.86
C SER A 153 -7.15 -4.59 -6.77
N ALA A 154 -6.37 -4.54 -7.84
CA ALA A 154 -5.04 -5.16 -7.88
C ALA A 154 -3.89 -4.15 -7.93
N ILE A 155 -2.79 -4.43 -7.23
CA ILE A 155 -1.50 -3.77 -7.49
C ILE A 155 -0.47 -4.73 -8.09
N LEU A 156 0.22 -4.28 -9.13
CA LEU A 156 1.41 -4.92 -9.66
C LEU A 156 2.51 -3.86 -9.77
N VAL A 157 3.39 -3.82 -8.78
CA VAL A 157 4.43 -2.79 -8.69
C VAL A 157 5.82 -3.40 -8.63
N SER A 158 6.78 -2.74 -9.30
CA SER A 158 8.16 -3.22 -9.36
C SER A 158 9.17 -2.09 -9.32
N ASP A 159 10.31 -2.31 -8.65
CA ASP A 159 11.41 -1.34 -8.61
C ASP A 159 11.00 -0.02 -7.91
N PHE A 160 10.16 -0.12 -6.87
CA PHE A 160 9.65 1.03 -6.13
C PHE A 160 10.54 1.42 -4.95
N GLN A 161 10.46 2.68 -4.56
CA GLN A 161 11.06 3.18 -3.32
C GLN A 161 9.98 3.85 -2.46
N PHE A 162 9.62 3.21 -1.35
CA PHE A 162 8.73 3.77 -0.32
C PHE A 162 9.58 4.26 0.85
N ARG A 163 9.76 5.59 0.94
CA ARG A 163 10.66 6.21 1.90
C ARG A 163 9.93 7.16 2.84
N ASN A 164 10.10 6.96 4.15
CA ASN A 164 9.65 7.91 5.17
C ASN A 164 8.16 8.28 5.06
N ASN A 165 7.33 7.37 4.53
CA ASN A 165 5.89 7.60 4.46
C ASN A 165 5.26 7.29 5.82
N ARG A 166 4.24 8.05 6.21
CA ARG A 166 3.59 7.93 7.52
C ARG A 166 2.08 7.76 7.34
N ALA A 167 1.55 6.68 7.87
CA ALA A 167 0.13 6.57 8.13
C ALA A 167 -0.19 6.96 9.57
N VAL A 168 -1.26 7.70 9.77
CA VAL A 168 -1.78 8.02 11.11
C VAL A 168 -2.25 6.73 11.79
N GLN A 169 -2.85 5.80 11.05
CA GLN A 169 -3.44 4.60 11.61
C GLN A 169 -2.75 3.33 11.13
N LEU A 170 -2.86 2.99 9.85
CA LEU A 170 -2.52 1.66 9.37
C LEU A 170 -1.19 1.67 8.61
N ALA A 171 -1.16 1.31 7.33
CA ALA A 171 0.09 1.01 6.65
C ALA A 171 0.95 2.24 6.37
N GLY A 172 2.19 2.27 6.86
CA GLY A 172 3.08 3.40 6.59
C GLY A 172 3.32 3.64 5.09
N ALA A 173 3.26 2.60 4.25
CA ALA A 173 3.32 2.71 2.80
C ALA A 173 2.12 2.06 2.10
N ILE A 174 1.98 0.72 2.12
CA ILE A 174 0.99 0.00 1.30
C ILE A 174 -0.10 -0.63 2.16
N ARG A 175 -1.35 -0.29 1.88
CA ARG A 175 -2.52 -0.98 2.44
C ARG A 175 -3.23 -1.81 1.37
N VAL A 176 -3.47 -3.07 1.67
CA VAL A 176 -4.26 -4.00 0.83
C VAL A 176 -5.40 -4.51 1.68
N PHE A 177 -6.64 -4.35 1.24
CA PHE A 177 -7.79 -4.77 2.04
C PHE A 177 -9.05 -5.04 1.22
N SER A 178 -9.94 -5.89 1.74
CA SER A 178 -11.32 -6.10 1.27
C SER A 178 -11.45 -6.22 -0.27
N GLY A 179 -11.13 -7.38 -0.82
CA GLY A 179 -11.08 -7.65 -2.26
C GLY A 179 -9.81 -7.14 -2.95
N GLY A 180 -8.91 -6.49 -2.22
CA GLY A 180 -7.68 -5.91 -2.74
C GLY A 180 -6.55 -6.93 -2.77
N ALA A 181 -5.81 -7.08 -3.86
CA ALA A 181 -4.67 -8.00 -3.89
C ALA A 181 -3.46 -7.42 -4.63
N GLY A 182 -2.30 -8.05 -4.53
CA GLY A 182 -1.19 -7.59 -5.36
C GLY A 182 0.14 -8.30 -5.26
N THR A 183 1.09 -7.73 -5.97
CA THR A 183 2.47 -8.18 -6.04
C THR A 183 3.41 -6.97 -6.06
N VAL A 184 4.36 -6.95 -5.12
CA VAL A 184 5.42 -5.95 -5.01
C VAL A 184 6.76 -6.65 -5.22
N ARG A 185 7.60 -6.09 -6.10
CA ARG A 185 8.85 -6.74 -6.50
C ARG A 185 10.03 -5.79 -6.54
N ARG A 186 11.21 -6.26 -6.10
CA ARG A 186 12.47 -5.49 -6.19
C ARG A 186 12.36 -4.08 -5.62
N SER A 187 11.60 -3.95 -4.54
CA SER A 187 11.26 -2.65 -3.96
C SER A 187 11.89 -2.46 -2.59
N VAL A 188 12.10 -1.20 -2.22
CA VAL A 188 12.62 -0.82 -0.92
C VAL A 188 11.54 -0.10 -0.12
N PHE A 189 11.32 -0.56 1.10
CA PHE A 189 10.51 0.09 2.13
C PHE A 189 11.44 0.54 3.25
N SER A 190 11.72 1.85 3.32
CA SER A 190 12.65 2.39 4.30
C SER A 190 12.05 3.51 5.15
N GLY A 191 12.15 3.40 6.47
CA GLY A 191 11.74 4.47 7.39
C GLY A 191 10.23 4.77 7.38
N ASN A 192 9.40 3.87 6.84
CA ASN A 192 7.95 4.09 6.85
C ASN A 192 7.40 3.85 8.27
N SER A 193 6.32 4.56 8.61
CA SER A 193 5.74 4.46 9.95
C SER A 193 4.22 4.43 9.97
N ALA A 194 3.70 3.66 10.92
CA ALA A 194 2.29 3.46 11.20
C ALA A 194 1.98 3.86 12.65
N GLY A 195 0.84 4.50 12.88
CA GLY A 195 0.37 4.73 14.26
C GLY A 195 -0.02 3.44 14.96
N MET A 196 -0.73 2.54 14.28
CA MET A 196 -1.26 1.29 14.82
C MET A 196 -0.48 0.11 14.26
N SER A 197 -0.70 -0.32 13.01
CA SER A 197 -0.16 -1.61 12.54
C SER A 197 0.44 -1.54 11.14
N GLY A 198 1.45 -2.36 10.89
CA GLY A 198 2.08 -2.47 9.57
C GLY A 198 2.92 -1.25 9.22
N GLY A 199 4.06 -1.09 9.89
CA GLY A 199 4.92 0.09 9.74
C GLY A 199 5.29 0.43 8.29
N ALA A 200 5.34 -0.57 7.40
CA ALA A 200 5.40 -0.39 5.95
C ALA A 200 4.14 -0.88 5.24
N ALA A 201 3.62 -2.05 5.57
CA ALA A 201 2.48 -2.62 4.88
C ALA A 201 1.47 -3.26 5.83
N ARG A 202 0.18 -3.12 5.51
CA ARG A 202 -0.90 -3.88 6.14
C ARG A 202 -1.72 -4.58 5.06
N VAL A 203 -1.95 -5.87 5.26
CA VAL A 203 -2.78 -6.72 4.43
C VAL A 203 -3.91 -7.25 5.29
N TYR A 204 -5.15 -7.07 4.83
CA TYR A 204 -6.33 -7.45 5.61
C TYR A 204 -7.39 -8.06 4.69
N GLN A 205 -7.78 -9.32 4.93
CA GLN A 205 -8.77 -10.02 4.10
C GLN A 205 -8.37 -10.29 2.65
N ASP A 206 -7.07 -10.37 2.34
CA ASP A 206 -6.58 -10.75 1.00
C ASP A 206 -5.04 -10.94 0.96
N GLY A 207 -4.40 -10.81 -0.21
CA GLY A 207 -2.98 -11.10 -0.38
C GLY A 207 -2.09 -10.07 -1.04
N LEU A 208 -0.87 -9.97 -0.53
CA LEU A 208 0.22 -9.19 -1.10
C LEU A 208 1.48 -10.05 -1.21
N ASN A 209 1.78 -10.50 -2.43
CA ASN A 209 3.03 -11.18 -2.69
C ASN A 209 4.20 -10.19 -2.69
N VAL A 210 5.28 -10.54 -2.00
CA VAL A 210 6.45 -9.69 -1.84
C VAL A 210 7.69 -10.45 -2.28
N VAL A 211 8.41 -9.94 -3.27
CA VAL A 211 9.47 -10.70 -3.93
C VAL A 211 10.71 -9.84 -4.15
N GLY A 212 11.83 -10.21 -3.54
CA GLY A 212 13.08 -9.48 -3.74
C GLY A 212 13.07 -8.09 -3.09
N CYS A 213 12.33 -7.89 -2.01
CA CYS A 213 12.14 -6.57 -1.40
C CYS A 213 12.97 -6.40 -0.14
N ARG A 214 13.23 -5.16 0.25
CA ARG A 214 13.91 -4.82 1.50
C ARG A 214 13.05 -3.91 2.37
N PHE A 215 12.78 -4.35 3.59
CA PHE A 215 12.12 -3.60 4.65
C PHE A 215 13.15 -3.18 5.68
N HIS A 216 13.46 -1.89 5.72
CA HIS A 216 14.49 -1.34 6.58
C HIS A 216 13.98 -0.21 7.47
N GLY A 217 14.14 -0.33 8.79
CA GLY A 217 13.86 0.79 9.68
C GLY A 217 12.39 1.22 9.69
N ASN A 218 11.45 0.34 9.34
CA ASN A 218 10.02 0.67 9.40
C ASN A 218 9.50 0.48 10.82
N SER A 219 8.45 1.21 11.22
CA SER A 219 7.93 1.09 12.58
C SER A 219 6.42 1.20 12.72
N ALA A 220 5.84 0.33 13.54
CA ALA A 220 4.50 0.45 14.10
C ALA A 220 4.61 1.01 15.53
N ARG A 221 3.97 2.16 15.80
CA ARG A 221 4.16 2.88 17.06
C ARG A 221 3.36 2.26 18.21
N ASN A 222 2.07 2.02 18.01
CA ASN A 222 1.14 1.59 19.06
C ASN A 222 0.51 0.22 18.81
N GLY A 223 0.95 -0.50 17.78
CA GLY A 223 0.48 -1.85 17.46
C GLY A 223 1.58 -2.67 16.82
N ASP A 224 1.16 -3.61 15.98
CA ASP A 224 1.96 -4.78 15.64
C ASP A 224 2.51 -4.75 14.20
N GLY A 225 3.49 -5.58 13.92
CA GLY A 225 4.07 -5.71 12.58
C GLY A 225 4.90 -4.48 12.23
N GLY A 226 6.10 -4.39 12.80
CA GLY A 226 6.97 -3.23 12.61
C GLY A 226 7.29 -2.91 11.15
N ALA A 227 7.28 -3.92 10.28
CA ALA A 227 7.25 -3.74 8.83
C ALA A 227 5.90 -4.15 8.23
N VAL A 228 5.47 -5.39 8.44
CA VAL A 228 4.30 -5.95 7.78
C VAL A 228 3.35 -6.52 8.82
N ASN A 229 2.07 -6.27 8.61
CA ASN A 229 1.02 -6.88 9.42
C ASN A 229 0.00 -7.53 8.48
N PHE A 230 -0.30 -8.80 8.75
CA PHE A 230 -1.32 -9.59 8.08
C PHE A 230 -2.48 -9.83 9.03
N GLY A 231 -3.71 -9.84 8.53
CA GLY A 231 -4.86 -10.23 9.34
C GLY A 231 -6.12 -10.52 8.52
N GLY A 232 -7.13 -11.04 9.19
CA GLY A 232 -8.46 -11.27 8.62
C GLY A 232 -8.47 -12.23 7.44
N ASP A 233 -7.81 -13.37 7.52
CA ASP A 233 -7.81 -14.41 6.46
C ASP A 233 -6.97 -14.03 5.23
N SER A 234 -5.81 -13.43 5.49
CA SER A 234 -4.86 -13.02 4.47
C SER A 234 -4.04 -14.19 3.91
N TRP A 235 -3.59 -14.06 2.66
CA TRP A 235 -2.71 -15.04 2.03
C TRP A 235 -1.52 -14.34 1.38
N SER A 236 -0.29 -14.81 1.53
CA SER A 236 0.85 -14.13 0.90
C SER A 236 2.07 -15.03 0.76
N VAL A 237 2.82 -14.80 -0.29
CA VAL A 237 4.18 -15.33 -0.43
C VAL A 237 5.19 -14.20 -0.33
N ILE A 238 6.00 -14.27 0.71
CA ILE A 238 7.15 -13.39 0.89
C ILE A 238 8.40 -14.19 0.55
N SER A 239 9.14 -13.74 -0.45
CA SER A 239 10.33 -14.45 -0.89
C SER A 239 11.51 -13.55 -1.19
N ARG A 240 12.72 -14.07 -0.97
CA ARG A 240 14.00 -13.39 -1.26
C ARG A 240 14.03 -11.96 -0.71
N SER A 241 13.46 -11.76 0.48
CA SER A 241 13.24 -10.44 1.04
C SER A 241 13.93 -10.29 2.39
N GLU A 242 14.37 -9.06 2.67
CA GLU A 242 15.11 -8.73 3.88
C GLU A 242 14.28 -7.85 4.81
N PHE A 243 14.29 -8.16 6.10
CA PHE A 243 13.68 -7.36 7.16
C PHE A 243 14.76 -6.96 8.16
N VAL A 244 15.18 -5.69 8.11
CA VAL A 244 16.32 -5.18 8.88
C VAL A 244 15.96 -3.96 9.72
N GLY A 245 16.09 -4.05 11.04
CA GLY A 245 15.92 -2.89 11.92
C GLY A 245 14.48 -2.38 12.01
N ASN A 246 13.48 -3.22 11.74
CA ASN A 246 12.07 -2.84 11.87
C ASN A 246 11.62 -2.93 13.33
N SER A 247 10.62 -2.14 13.73
CA SER A 247 10.19 -2.08 15.12
C SER A 247 8.69 -1.97 15.35
N ALA A 248 8.13 -2.91 16.10
CA ALA A 248 6.81 -2.79 16.73
C ALA A 248 7.00 -2.26 18.16
N ARG A 249 6.97 -0.93 18.33
CA ARG A 249 7.46 -0.26 19.55
C ARG A 249 6.67 -0.60 20.80
N ASN A 250 5.36 -0.78 20.64
CA ASN A 250 4.45 -1.10 21.73
C ASN A 250 3.67 -2.40 21.50
N GLY A 251 4.02 -3.16 20.47
CA GLY A 251 3.34 -4.37 20.06
C GLY A 251 4.26 -5.56 19.86
N SER A 252 3.78 -6.50 19.06
CA SER A 252 4.36 -7.76 18.65
C SER A 252 4.80 -7.71 17.19
N GLY A 253 5.60 -8.71 16.78
CA GLY A 253 6.00 -8.86 15.39
C GLY A 253 6.92 -7.74 14.93
N GLY A 254 8.14 -7.68 15.50
CA GLY A 254 9.06 -6.57 15.27
C GLY A 254 9.37 -6.33 13.80
N ALA A 255 9.36 -7.37 12.97
CA ALA A 255 9.22 -7.24 11.52
C ALA A 255 7.81 -7.57 11.04
N VAL A 256 7.30 -8.77 11.37
CA VAL A 256 6.02 -9.26 10.85
C VAL A 256 5.11 -9.71 11.97
N GLU A 257 3.87 -9.24 11.94
CA GLU A 257 2.74 -9.79 12.71
C GLU A 257 1.80 -10.53 11.76
N VAL A 258 1.29 -11.67 12.21
CA VAL A 258 0.16 -12.38 11.59
C VAL A 258 -0.94 -12.48 12.64
N GLU A 259 -1.95 -11.62 12.51
CA GLU A 259 -3.11 -11.49 13.41
C GLU A 259 -4.03 -12.70 13.28
N GLY A 260 -4.61 -13.14 14.40
CA GLY A 260 -5.54 -14.26 14.46
C GLY A 260 -6.95 -13.76 14.65
N GLU A 261 -7.85 -13.95 13.68
CA GLU A 261 -9.23 -13.48 13.78
C GLU A 261 -10.26 -14.61 13.64
N THR A 262 -10.30 -15.34 12.50
CA THR A 262 -11.33 -16.39 12.31
C THR A 262 -10.99 -17.52 11.34
N ALA A 263 -10.09 -17.32 10.38
CA ALA A 263 -9.59 -18.37 9.49
C ALA A 263 -8.07 -18.35 9.38
N TYR A 264 -7.53 -19.40 8.76
CA TYR A 264 -6.09 -19.56 8.61
C TYR A 264 -5.53 -18.56 7.61
N ASP A 265 -4.76 -17.56 8.07
CA ASP A 265 -3.88 -16.87 7.13
C ASP A 265 -2.90 -17.89 6.54
N ASN A 266 -2.63 -17.79 5.24
CA ASN A 266 -1.69 -18.66 4.56
C ASN A 266 -0.49 -17.86 4.11
N ILE A 267 0.45 -17.67 5.03
CA ILE A 267 1.65 -16.86 4.81
C ILE A 267 2.87 -17.77 4.65
N ASN A 268 3.51 -17.69 3.48
CA ASN A 268 4.71 -18.46 3.15
C ASN A 268 5.94 -17.58 3.09
N PHE A 269 6.99 -17.95 3.83
CA PHE A 269 8.29 -17.26 3.83
C PHE A 269 9.37 -18.10 3.15
N CYS A 270 9.97 -17.56 2.09
CA CYS A 270 10.92 -18.31 1.27
C CYS A 270 12.22 -17.55 1.01
N SER A 271 13.30 -18.02 1.64
CA SER A 271 14.62 -17.37 1.57
C SER A 271 14.58 -15.91 2.03
N CYS A 272 13.91 -15.66 3.18
CA CYS A 272 13.87 -14.34 3.79
C CYS A 272 14.89 -14.25 4.94
N THR A 273 15.43 -13.06 5.14
CA THR A 273 16.39 -12.79 6.22
C THR A 273 15.83 -11.75 7.18
N PHE A 274 16.03 -11.97 8.48
CA PHE A 274 15.57 -11.06 9.53
C PHE A 274 16.74 -10.68 10.42
N ARG A 275 16.99 -9.38 10.64
CA ARG A 275 18.12 -8.90 11.43
C ARG A 275 17.81 -7.62 12.20
N GLY A 276 18.15 -7.59 13.48
CA GLY A 276 18.07 -6.37 14.30
C GLY A 276 16.67 -5.79 14.42
N ASN A 277 15.62 -6.58 14.18
CA ASN A 277 14.25 -6.14 14.40
C ASN A 277 13.93 -6.20 15.89
N ASN A 278 12.94 -5.43 16.33
CA ASN A 278 12.60 -5.31 17.75
C ASN A 278 11.09 -5.20 17.99
N ALA A 279 10.59 -5.86 19.03
CA ALA A 279 9.21 -5.77 19.48
C ALA A 279 9.18 -5.52 20.99
N LYS A 280 8.10 -4.92 21.49
CA LYS A 280 7.86 -4.81 22.95
C LYS A 280 7.59 -6.18 23.55
N THR A 281 6.82 -7.01 22.84
CA THR A 281 6.51 -8.36 23.28
C THR A 281 7.78 -9.23 23.23
N ARG A 282 8.11 -9.86 24.36
CA ARG A 282 9.32 -10.67 24.48
C ARG A 282 9.27 -11.86 23.53
N GLY A 283 10.34 -12.06 22.77
CA GLY A 283 10.50 -13.20 21.86
C GLY A 283 9.86 -13.03 20.48
N SER A 284 9.13 -11.94 20.21
CA SER A 284 8.47 -11.70 18.92
C SER A 284 9.16 -10.65 18.05
N PHE A 285 10.47 -10.50 18.22
CA PHE A 285 11.20 -9.43 17.56
C PHE A 285 11.30 -9.58 16.03
N ASN A 286 11.13 -10.78 15.47
CA ASN A 286 11.09 -10.97 14.01
C ASN A 286 9.68 -11.27 13.52
N VAL A 287 9.10 -12.41 13.92
CA VAL A 287 7.78 -12.83 13.46
C VAL A 287 6.93 -13.20 14.66
N ASP A 288 5.73 -12.67 14.72
CA ASP A 288 4.70 -13.11 15.66
C ASP A 288 3.57 -13.78 14.89
N ILE A 289 3.06 -14.86 15.46
CA ILE A 289 1.95 -15.62 14.93
C ILE A 289 0.92 -15.68 16.06
N SER A 290 -0.20 -14.99 15.86
CA SER A 290 -1.31 -14.99 16.80
C SER A 290 -2.06 -16.34 16.80
N ALA A 291 -3.08 -16.47 17.65
CA ALA A 291 -3.94 -17.66 17.69
C ALA A 291 -4.60 -17.92 16.32
N ASP A 292 -5.00 -19.16 16.06
CA ASP A 292 -5.85 -19.52 14.89
C ASP A 292 -5.28 -19.23 13.48
N THR A 293 -3.98 -18.95 13.36
CA THR A 293 -3.32 -18.71 12.08
C THR A 293 -2.15 -19.68 11.80
N GLN A 294 -1.76 -19.82 10.54
CA GLN A 294 -0.67 -20.72 10.11
C GLN A 294 0.33 -20.02 9.20
N VAL A 295 1.60 -20.01 9.61
CA VAL A 295 2.71 -19.54 8.77
C VAL A 295 3.59 -20.72 8.41
N THR A 296 4.05 -20.79 7.16
CA THR A 296 5.00 -21.82 6.74
C THR A 296 6.31 -21.21 6.27
N PHE A 297 7.42 -21.72 6.80
CA PHE A 297 8.76 -21.31 6.39
C PHE A 297 9.34 -22.35 5.43
N CYS A 298 9.79 -21.93 4.25
CA CYS A 298 10.37 -22.84 3.25
C CYS A 298 11.60 -23.62 3.76
N ARG A 299 12.42 -23.01 4.62
CA ARG A 299 13.66 -23.59 5.13
C ARG A 299 13.62 -23.66 6.65
N ASN A 300 14.06 -22.57 7.29
CA ASN A 300 14.18 -22.49 8.74
C ASN A 300 13.23 -21.43 9.29
N LYS A 301 12.69 -21.71 10.48
CA LYS A 301 12.02 -20.70 11.30
C LYS A 301 13.06 -19.64 11.70
N PRO A 302 12.72 -18.34 11.66
CA PRO A 302 13.64 -17.29 12.10
C PRO A 302 13.81 -17.34 13.63
N GLN A 303 14.92 -16.81 14.14
CA GLN A 303 15.00 -16.42 15.55
C GLN A 303 13.94 -15.36 15.85
N GLY A 304 13.54 -15.18 17.11
CA GLY A 304 12.52 -14.17 17.45
C GLY A 304 11.16 -14.45 16.82
N LEU A 305 10.89 -15.74 16.59
CA LEU A 305 9.57 -16.25 16.23
C LEU A 305 8.79 -16.53 17.53
N ARG A 306 7.69 -15.81 17.75
CA ARG A 306 6.71 -16.14 18.79
C ARG A 306 5.48 -16.77 18.14
N ILE A 307 4.95 -17.80 18.78
CA ILE A 307 3.72 -18.48 18.33
C ILE A 307 2.77 -18.52 19.51
N VAL A 308 1.63 -17.87 19.38
CA VAL A 308 0.53 -17.91 20.34
C VAL A 308 -0.34 -19.11 19.97
N LYS A 309 -0.47 -20.08 20.88
CA LYS A 309 -1.32 -21.26 20.64
C LYS A 309 -2.79 -20.83 20.52
N PRO A 310 -3.59 -21.47 19.64
CA PRO A 310 -3.28 -22.65 18.84
C PRO A 310 -2.60 -22.38 17.48
N GLY A 311 -2.04 -21.18 17.25
CA GLY A 311 -1.32 -20.83 16.02
C GLY A 311 -0.17 -21.79 15.68
N LYS A 312 0.16 -21.88 14.40
CA LYS A 312 1.09 -22.89 13.87
C LYS A 312 2.18 -22.26 13.02
N ALA A 313 3.42 -22.75 13.22
CA ALA A 313 4.53 -22.48 12.32
C ALA A 313 5.04 -23.78 11.71
N GLY A 314 4.76 -23.99 10.42
CA GLY A 314 5.27 -25.10 9.63
C GLY A 314 6.66 -24.81 9.04
N VAL A 315 7.32 -25.86 8.57
CA VAL A 315 8.47 -25.77 7.66
C VAL A 315 8.18 -26.53 6.37
N ASN A 316 9.07 -26.46 5.38
CA ASN A 316 8.93 -27.15 4.09
C ASN A 316 7.69 -26.72 3.31
N CYS A 317 7.47 -25.41 3.20
CA CYS A 317 6.38 -24.93 2.35
C CYS A 317 6.58 -25.38 0.89
N THR A 318 5.48 -25.74 0.23
CA THR A 318 5.48 -26.27 -1.14
C THR A 318 5.42 -25.19 -2.22
N PHE A 319 5.25 -23.93 -1.83
CA PHE A 319 5.02 -22.83 -2.75
C PHE A 319 5.91 -21.61 -2.46
N CYS A 320 6.90 -21.39 -3.32
CA CYS A 320 7.68 -20.15 -3.40
C CYS A 320 7.20 -19.32 -4.58
N ALA A 321 7.30 -17.98 -4.48
CA ALA A 321 7.22 -17.15 -5.67
C ALA A 321 8.46 -17.44 -6.55
N LYS A 322 8.21 -17.82 -7.81
CA LYS A 322 9.28 -18.10 -8.79
C LYS A 322 10.24 -16.91 -8.85
N PRO A 323 11.57 -17.13 -9.01
CA PRO A 323 12.46 -16.10 -9.53
C PRO A 323 11.89 -15.64 -10.86
N VAL A 324 11.62 -14.35 -10.98
CA VAL A 324 11.14 -13.80 -12.24
C VAL A 324 12.28 -12.96 -12.81
N TYR A 325 12.99 -13.58 -13.75
CA TYR A 325 13.86 -12.91 -14.69
C TYR A 325 12.97 -12.09 -15.62
N TRP A 326 13.35 -10.84 -15.86
CA TRP A 326 12.64 -10.01 -16.83
C TRP A 326 13.12 -10.46 -18.21
N ASP A 327 12.45 -11.47 -18.77
CA ASP A 327 12.54 -11.64 -20.21
C ASP A 327 11.82 -10.45 -20.83
N ASN A 328 12.61 -9.55 -21.42
CA ASN A 328 12.19 -8.51 -22.36
C ASN A 328 11.62 -9.11 -23.66
N LYS A 329 11.04 -10.30 -23.62
CA LYS A 329 10.35 -10.89 -24.75
C LYS A 329 8.86 -10.73 -24.52
N GLU A 330 8.34 -9.58 -24.94
CA GLU A 330 7.08 -9.63 -25.68
C GLU A 330 7.26 -10.73 -26.74
N SER A 331 6.54 -11.83 -26.53
CA SER A 331 6.39 -12.84 -27.57
C SER A 331 5.65 -12.17 -28.72
N VAL A 332 6.40 -12.01 -29.82
CA VAL A 332 5.99 -11.66 -31.18
C VAL A 332 4.61 -12.20 -31.55
#